data_AF-A0A9N8H7C2-F1
#
_entry.id   AF-A0A9N8H7C2-F1
#
_cell.length_a   1.000
_cell.length_b   1.000
_cell.length_c   1.000
_cell.angle_alpha   90.00
_cell.angle_beta   90.00
_cell.angle_gamma   90.00
#
_symmetry.space_group_name_H-M   'P 1'
#
loop_
_entity.id
_entity.type
_entity.pdbx_description
1 polymer ?
#
loop_
_entity_poly.entity_id
_entity_poly.type
_entity_poly.pdbx_seq_one_letter_code
_entity_poly.pdbx_strand_id
1 'polypeptide(L)'
;MRAAAVVSRVSSLAILLVSAVSWSTYCQAFTSIPRVSTTEQLRVASATGTPTSRLSACGTPHQEGDIHSLSRRSLFLTAALSSSLFVPTPAVAAGRVPLEESLYYILRVREATQQESRLIKSGKFRDVQRANVKLAVKFMIENYRLGDSFVAASSYLDGNDRRVAAVNVGQSAVQDLYTILEYFDASDVQNLKIGSSSLSSDKESVVLKGLEATRKTIDDFLAYFPQDTVNTVKRRVTEENDLNFKEFDRSLGDIVNPNPAQQQ
;
A
#
# COMPACT_ATOMS: atom_id res chain seq x y z
N MET A 1 -26.79 -11.90 49.63
CA MET A 1 -26.70 -12.10 48.17
C MET A 1 -26.60 -10.74 47.50
N ARG A 2 -25.74 -10.61 46.47
CA ARG A 2 -25.41 -9.42 45.65
C ARG A 2 -24.20 -8.59 46.11
N ALA A 3 -23.02 -9.05 45.68
CA ALA A 3 -21.87 -8.20 45.37
C ALA A 3 -20.99 -8.95 44.35
N ALA A 4 -21.17 -8.66 43.06
CA ALA A 4 -20.21 -8.98 41.99
C ALA A 4 -20.69 -8.34 40.68
N ALA A 5 -19.95 -7.34 40.18
CA ALA A 5 -19.73 -7.03 38.74
C ALA A 5 -19.38 -5.54 38.53
N VAL A 6 -18.14 -5.13 38.78
CA VAL A 6 -17.63 -3.80 38.35
C VAL A 6 -16.24 -3.87 37.68
N VAL A 7 -15.57 -5.04 37.58
CA VAL A 7 -14.13 -5.05 37.23
C VAL A 7 -13.81 -5.25 35.73
N SER A 8 -14.79 -5.38 34.82
CA SER A 8 -14.51 -5.68 33.39
C SER A 8 -14.84 -4.54 32.42
N ARG A 9 -14.28 -3.34 32.61
CA ARG A 9 -14.41 -2.23 31.62
C ARG A 9 -13.17 -1.39 31.37
N VAL A 10 -12.04 -1.64 32.03
CA VAL A 10 -10.86 -0.78 31.89
C VAL A 10 -9.88 -1.24 30.79
N SER A 11 -9.93 -2.50 30.34
CA SER A 11 -8.99 -3.02 29.33
C SER A 11 -9.36 -2.73 27.86
N SER A 12 -10.58 -2.28 27.55
CA SER A 12 -10.98 -1.98 26.15
C SER A 12 -10.68 -0.55 25.70
N LEU A 13 -10.33 0.36 26.61
CA LEU A 13 -10.00 1.75 26.24
C LEU A 13 -8.56 1.93 25.75
N ALA A 14 -7.64 1.00 26.07
CA ALA A 14 -6.22 1.14 25.70
C ALA A 14 -5.88 0.68 24.27
N ILE A 15 -6.76 -0.11 23.63
CA ILE A 15 -6.54 -0.60 22.24
C ILE A 15 -7.11 0.37 21.19
N LEU A 16 -8.03 1.26 21.57
CA LEU A 16 -8.60 2.28 20.69
C LEU A 16 -7.71 3.52 20.50
N LEU A 17 -6.74 3.76 21.39
CA LEU A 17 -5.83 4.90 21.29
C LEU A 17 -4.66 4.69 20.30
N VAL A 18 -4.35 3.45 19.92
CA VAL A 18 -3.30 3.15 18.93
C VAL A 18 -3.83 3.22 17.49
N SER A 19 -5.14 3.09 17.28
CA SER A 19 -5.75 3.08 15.95
C SER A 19 -6.24 4.46 15.46
N ALA A 20 -6.55 5.39 16.37
CA ALA A 20 -6.92 6.78 16.02
C ALA A 20 -5.71 7.62 15.55
N VAL A 21 -4.49 7.25 15.97
CA VAL A 21 -3.25 7.88 15.48
C VAL A 21 -3.05 7.52 14.00
N SER A 22 -3.48 6.35 13.54
CA SER A 22 -3.11 5.87 12.19
C SER A 22 -3.72 6.67 11.02
N TRP A 23 -4.92 7.27 11.16
CA TRP A 23 -5.55 8.01 10.05
C TRP A 23 -5.16 9.50 9.99
N SER A 24 -5.15 10.19 11.14
CA SER A 24 -4.63 11.56 11.21
C SER A 24 -3.15 11.58 10.85
N THR A 25 -2.39 10.55 11.26
CA THR A 25 -1.01 10.32 10.82
C THR A 25 -0.92 9.78 9.39
N TYR A 26 -1.96 9.30 8.71
CA TYR A 26 -1.89 9.08 7.25
C TYR A 26 -1.95 10.41 6.47
N CYS A 27 -2.73 11.38 6.97
CA CYS A 27 -2.75 12.74 6.42
C CYS A 27 -1.55 13.61 6.90
N GLN A 28 -0.96 13.31 8.06
CA GLN A 28 0.19 14.03 8.65
C GLN A 28 1.56 13.34 8.45
N ALA A 29 1.70 12.02 8.36
CA ALA A 29 2.98 11.34 8.10
C ALA A 29 3.45 11.51 6.65
N PHE A 30 2.55 11.89 5.74
CA PHE A 30 2.96 12.42 4.43
C PHE A 30 3.63 13.81 4.52
N THR A 31 3.68 14.44 5.70
CA THR A 31 4.31 15.75 5.93
C THR A 31 5.55 15.73 6.83
N SER A 32 5.89 14.58 7.44
CA SER A 32 7.00 14.48 8.40
C SER A 32 8.03 13.41 8.03
N ILE A 33 8.55 13.47 6.81
CA ILE A 33 9.88 12.91 6.52
C ILE A 33 10.90 14.01 6.83
N PRO A 34 11.91 13.80 7.70
CA PRO A 34 12.95 14.78 7.92
C PRO A 34 13.62 15.10 6.58
N ARG A 35 13.58 16.39 6.23
CA ARG A 35 14.27 16.97 5.09
C ARG A 35 15.75 16.61 5.22
N VAL A 36 16.24 15.63 4.46
CA VAL A 36 17.68 15.45 4.29
C VAL A 36 18.16 16.69 3.56
N SER A 37 18.80 17.61 4.29
CA SER A 37 19.52 18.73 3.71
C SER A 37 20.70 18.19 2.92
N THR A 38 20.49 17.94 1.62
CA THR A 38 21.59 17.76 0.69
C THR A 38 22.18 19.14 0.39
N THR A 39 22.97 19.64 1.34
CA THR A 39 23.84 20.79 1.13
C THR A 39 25.24 20.26 0.88
N GLU A 40 25.50 19.71 -0.30
CA GLU A 40 26.89 19.62 -0.79
C GLU A 40 26.99 19.64 -2.32
N GLN A 41 27.69 20.69 -2.76
CA GLN A 41 28.59 20.76 -3.91
C GLN A 41 28.00 20.79 -5.33
N LEU A 42 27.57 22.02 -5.65
CA LEU A 42 27.79 22.64 -6.94
C LEU A 42 29.31 22.68 -7.25
N ARG A 43 29.81 21.88 -8.19
CA ARG A 43 31.08 22.18 -8.88
C ARG A 43 30.88 22.11 -10.38
N VAL A 44 30.85 23.30 -10.96
CA VAL A 44 30.84 23.62 -12.38
C VAL A 44 32.15 23.11 -12.99
N ALA A 45 32.05 22.27 -14.02
CA ALA A 45 33.12 22.04 -14.97
C ALA A 45 32.55 22.18 -16.39
N SER A 46 32.80 23.34 -16.96
CA SER A 46 32.66 23.67 -18.37
C SER A 46 33.68 22.87 -19.20
N ALA A 47 33.21 22.06 -20.14
CA ALA A 47 34.05 21.55 -21.22
C ALA A 47 33.28 21.63 -22.55
N THR A 48 33.59 22.69 -23.29
CA THR A 48 33.36 22.86 -24.72
C THR A 48 34.05 21.76 -25.52
N GLY A 49 33.33 21.13 -26.44
CA GLY A 49 33.91 20.20 -27.41
C GLY A 49 32.88 19.58 -28.36
N THR A 50 32.49 20.30 -29.40
CA THR A 50 32.15 19.73 -30.72
C THR A 50 33.46 19.56 -31.50
N PRO A 51 33.65 18.59 -32.43
CA PRO A 51 32.77 18.48 -33.61
C PRO A 51 32.67 17.09 -34.35
N THR A 52 31.66 16.99 -35.24
CA THR A 52 31.69 16.38 -36.60
C THR A 52 31.66 14.85 -36.87
N SER A 53 30.71 14.48 -37.76
CA SER A 53 30.70 13.38 -38.76
C SER A 53 30.46 11.94 -38.27
N ARG A 54 29.88 11.00 -39.03
CA ARG A 54 29.03 10.88 -40.24
C ARG A 54 28.78 9.35 -40.38
N LEU A 55 27.59 8.97 -40.87
CA LEU A 55 27.28 7.79 -41.71
C LEU A 55 27.45 6.34 -41.20
N SER A 56 26.38 5.57 -41.46
CA SER A 56 26.35 4.24 -42.12
C SER A 56 26.83 3.00 -41.35
N ALA A 57 25.91 2.05 -41.12
CA ALA A 57 25.80 0.83 -41.94
C ALA A 57 24.91 -0.24 -41.28
N CYS A 58 24.16 -0.93 -42.14
CA CYS A 58 23.44 -2.18 -41.91
C CYS A 58 24.41 -3.34 -41.65
N GLY A 59 24.02 -4.31 -40.81
CA GLY A 59 24.73 -5.57 -40.68
C GLY A 59 24.25 -6.45 -39.53
N THR A 60 23.33 -7.37 -39.81
CA THR A 60 23.21 -8.65 -39.08
C THR A 60 24.38 -9.55 -39.44
N PRO A 61 24.91 -10.33 -38.48
CA PRO A 61 24.70 -11.77 -38.62
C PRO A 61 24.44 -12.52 -37.31
N HIS A 62 23.73 -13.62 -37.48
CA HIS A 62 23.70 -14.83 -36.67
C HIS A 62 25.04 -15.14 -36.00
N GLN A 63 25.02 -15.48 -34.70
CA GLN A 63 26.00 -16.39 -34.13
C GLN A 63 25.39 -17.26 -33.03
N GLU A 64 25.20 -18.52 -33.40
CA GLU A 64 24.91 -19.67 -32.56
C GLU A 64 26.19 -20.04 -31.81
N GLY A 65 26.09 -20.20 -30.48
CA GLY A 65 27.23 -20.29 -29.57
C GLY A 65 26.93 -21.22 -28.39
N ASP A 66 27.20 -22.49 -28.67
CA ASP A 66 27.39 -23.64 -27.82
C ASP A 66 27.88 -23.42 -26.37
N ILE A 67 27.21 -24.14 -25.46
CA ILE A 67 27.70 -24.94 -24.32
C ILE A 67 28.95 -24.43 -23.57
N HIS A 68 28.74 -23.93 -22.34
CA HIS A 68 29.68 -24.15 -21.25
C HIS A 68 28.97 -24.69 -20.00
N SER A 69 28.99 -26.02 -19.94
CA SER A 69 28.91 -26.83 -18.73
C SER A 69 29.88 -26.30 -17.68
N LEU A 70 29.36 -25.68 -16.62
CA LEU A 70 30.13 -25.35 -15.42
C LEU A 70 29.70 -26.23 -14.25
N SER A 71 30.44 -27.33 -14.15
CA SER A 71 31.00 -27.92 -12.93
C SER A 71 30.13 -27.90 -11.67
N ARG A 72 29.32 -28.94 -11.55
CA ARG A 72 28.94 -29.53 -10.27
C ARG A 72 30.17 -30.20 -9.67
N ARG A 73 30.85 -29.59 -8.68
CA ARG A 73 31.59 -30.28 -7.60
C ARG A 73 32.35 -29.28 -6.73
N SER A 74 32.48 -29.67 -5.46
CA SER A 74 33.37 -29.11 -4.43
C SER A 74 32.83 -27.85 -3.74
N LEU A 75 32.67 -27.77 -2.42
CA LEU A 75 33.29 -28.50 -1.32
C LEU A 75 32.30 -28.63 -0.15
N PHE A 76 32.10 -29.86 0.30
CA PHE A 76 31.68 -30.14 1.66
C PHE A 76 32.83 -29.72 2.59
N LEU A 77 32.67 -28.57 3.27
CA LEU A 77 33.52 -28.23 4.41
C LEU A 77 32.74 -28.48 5.69
N THR A 78 33.24 -29.49 6.40
CA THR A 78 32.90 -29.96 7.73
C THR A 78 33.02 -28.81 8.75
N ALA A 79 31.89 -28.32 9.25
CA ALA A 79 31.85 -27.40 10.40
C ALA A 79 31.22 -28.11 11.59
N ALA A 80 31.96 -28.13 12.70
CA ALA A 80 31.68 -28.86 13.91
C ALA A 80 30.36 -28.44 14.58
N LEU A 81 29.65 -29.47 15.07
CA LEU A 81 28.43 -29.40 15.85
C LEU A 81 28.68 -28.66 17.17
N SER A 82 28.27 -27.39 17.24
CA SER A 82 27.99 -26.71 18.51
C SER A 82 26.50 -26.84 18.78
N SER A 83 26.12 -27.86 19.55
CA SER A 83 24.77 -28.11 20.05
C SER A 83 24.42 -27.08 21.14
N SER A 84 24.19 -25.84 20.74
CA SER A 84 23.48 -24.88 21.58
C SER A 84 22.08 -25.42 21.83
N LEU A 85 21.79 -25.77 23.08
CA LEU A 85 20.45 -26.09 23.58
C LEU A 85 19.55 -24.86 23.38
N PHE A 86 19.00 -24.72 22.18
CA PHE A 86 17.87 -23.83 21.92
C PHE A 86 16.70 -24.42 22.70
N VAL A 87 16.44 -23.88 23.88
CA VAL A 87 15.17 -24.09 24.57
C VAL A 87 14.11 -23.48 23.65
N PRO A 88 13.25 -24.28 23.00
CA PRO A 88 12.20 -23.74 22.15
C PRO A 88 11.30 -22.90 23.06
N THR A 89 11.37 -21.57 22.92
CA THR A 89 10.37 -20.69 23.51
C THR A 89 9.02 -21.17 22.96
N PRO A 90 8.03 -21.47 23.84
CA PRO A 90 6.72 -21.91 23.39
C PRO A 90 6.21 -20.89 22.39
N ALA A 91 5.99 -21.32 21.15
CA ALA A 91 5.37 -20.49 20.14
C ALA A 91 3.99 -20.11 20.68
N VAL A 92 3.87 -18.88 21.17
CA VAL A 92 2.58 -18.29 21.49
C VAL A 92 1.79 -18.38 20.19
N ALA A 93 0.75 -19.21 20.18
CA ALA A 93 -0.15 -19.32 19.06
C ALA A 93 -0.71 -17.91 18.82
N ALA A 94 -0.19 -17.23 17.81
CA ALA A 94 -0.63 -15.89 17.46
C ALA A 94 -2.14 -15.97 17.24
N GLY A 95 -2.89 -15.27 18.07
CA GLY A 95 -4.36 -15.26 17.98
C GLY A 95 -4.77 -14.89 16.56
N ARG A 96 -5.81 -15.55 16.03
CA ARG A 96 -6.37 -15.19 14.73
C ARG A 96 -6.81 -13.73 14.78
N VAL A 97 -6.44 -12.97 13.74
CA VAL A 97 -6.90 -11.58 13.57
C VAL A 97 -8.43 -11.60 13.46
N PRO A 98 -9.17 -10.81 14.27
CA PRO A 98 -10.63 -10.74 14.20
C PRO A 98 -11.11 -10.39 12.78
N LEU A 99 -12.27 -10.94 12.39
CA LEU A 99 -12.86 -10.71 11.08
C LEU A 99 -13.12 -9.20 10.85
N GLU A 100 -13.69 -8.52 11.84
CA GLU A 100 -14.01 -7.09 11.73
C GLU A 100 -12.76 -6.24 11.51
N GLU A 101 -11.63 -6.63 12.10
CA GLU A 101 -10.35 -5.91 11.94
C GLU A 101 -9.77 -6.10 10.54
N SER A 102 -9.84 -7.32 10.00
CA SER A 102 -9.40 -7.59 8.63
C SER A 102 -10.28 -6.87 7.59
N LEU A 103 -11.60 -6.90 7.77
CA LEU A 103 -12.54 -6.16 6.92
C LEU A 103 -12.35 -4.64 7.05
N TYR A 104 -11.97 -4.15 8.23
CA TYR A 104 -11.67 -2.74 8.46
C TYR A 104 -10.48 -2.30 7.60
N TYR A 105 -9.35 -3.03 7.63
CA TYR A 105 -8.19 -2.71 6.79
C TYR A 105 -8.51 -2.73 5.29
N ILE A 106 -9.29 -3.71 4.83
CA ILE A 106 -9.72 -3.80 3.42
C ILE A 106 -10.58 -2.59 3.03
N LEU A 107 -11.56 -2.21 3.86
CA LEU A 107 -12.42 -1.06 3.61
C LEU A 107 -11.65 0.27 3.66
N ARG A 108 -10.61 0.36 4.51
CA ARG A 108 -9.72 1.52 4.55
C ARG A 108 -8.92 1.67 3.26
N VAL A 109 -8.40 0.58 2.68
CA VAL A 109 -7.76 0.64 1.35
C VAL A 109 -8.77 1.03 0.27
N ARG A 110 -9.98 0.47 0.29
CA ARG A 110 -11.05 0.84 -0.64
C ARG A 110 -11.30 2.35 -0.63
N GLU A 111 -11.39 2.95 0.54
CA GLU A 111 -11.55 4.40 0.68
C GLU A 111 -10.31 5.17 0.17
N ALA A 112 -9.12 4.73 0.55
CA ALA A 112 -7.85 5.35 0.16
C ALA A 112 -7.69 5.41 -1.37
N THR A 113 -8.07 4.35 -2.10
CA THR A 113 -8.04 4.38 -3.58
C THR A 113 -8.97 5.44 -4.16
N GLN A 114 -10.15 5.66 -3.55
CA GLN A 114 -11.12 6.66 -3.99
C GLN A 114 -10.60 8.07 -3.76
N GLN A 115 -10.01 8.29 -2.58
CA GLN A 115 -9.34 9.54 -2.23
C GLN A 115 -8.20 9.86 -3.20
N GLU A 116 -7.33 8.88 -3.47
CA GLU A 116 -6.21 9.03 -4.39
C GLU A 116 -6.67 9.33 -5.82
N SER A 117 -7.72 8.64 -6.30
CA SER A 117 -8.30 8.90 -7.61
C SER A 117 -8.81 10.35 -7.75
N ARG A 118 -9.33 10.93 -6.67
CA ARG A 118 -9.80 12.33 -6.66
C ARG A 118 -8.64 13.31 -6.64
N LEU A 119 -7.61 13.04 -5.84
CA LEU A 119 -6.41 13.86 -5.79
C LEU A 119 -5.77 13.95 -7.19
N ILE A 120 -5.59 12.81 -7.85
CA ILE A 120 -5.07 12.74 -9.22
C ILE A 120 -5.92 13.58 -10.18
N LYS A 121 -7.25 13.35 -10.23
CA LYS A 121 -8.16 14.07 -11.13
C LYS A 121 -8.24 15.57 -10.88
N SER A 122 -8.20 15.98 -9.61
CA SER A 122 -8.33 17.38 -9.24
C SER A 122 -7.04 18.16 -9.45
N GLY A 123 -5.88 17.49 -9.45
CA GLY A 123 -4.58 18.15 -9.46
C GLY A 123 -4.29 18.97 -8.19
N LYS A 124 -5.18 18.97 -7.19
CA LYS A 124 -5.08 19.80 -5.98
C LYS A 124 -4.20 19.10 -4.94
N PHE A 125 -2.89 19.08 -5.19
CA PHE A 125 -1.92 18.60 -4.22
C PHE A 125 -1.49 19.75 -3.34
N ARG A 126 -1.79 19.67 -2.03
CA ARG A 126 -1.31 20.68 -1.06
C ARG A 126 0.22 20.73 -1.02
N ASP A 127 0.87 19.57 -1.08
CA ASP A 127 2.31 19.43 -0.94
C ASP A 127 2.88 18.50 -2.03
N VAL A 128 4.09 18.80 -2.51
CA VAL A 128 4.81 18.01 -3.53
C VAL A 128 4.98 16.55 -3.11
N GLN A 129 5.03 16.26 -1.81
CA GLN A 129 5.14 14.90 -1.28
C GLN A 129 3.84 14.10 -1.45
N ARG A 130 2.68 14.75 -1.27
CA ARG A 130 1.36 14.14 -1.51
C ARG A 130 1.10 13.82 -2.98
N ALA A 131 1.91 14.38 -3.88
CA ALA A 131 1.84 14.02 -5.29
C ALA A 131 2.43 12.63 -5.60
N ASN A 132 3.13 12.00 -4.65
CA ASN A 132 3.77 10.71 -4.88
C ASN A 132 2.79 9.52 -4.82
N VAL A 133 2.05 9.34 -5.92
CA VAL A 133 1.10 8.23 -6.13
C VAL A 133 1.72 6.86 -5.84
N LYS A 134 2.98 6.64 -6.26
CA LYS A 134 3.70 5.37 -6.05
C LYS A 134 3.81 5.05 -4.57
N LEU A 135 4.18 6.04 -3.76
CA LEU A 135 4.30 5.87 -2.31
C LEU A 135 2.92 5.62 -1.66
N ALA A 136 1.89 6.34 -2.11
CA ALA A 136 0.53 6.13 -1.63
C ALA A 136 0.06 4.68 -1.87
N VAL A 137 0.26 4.15 -3.08
CA VAL A 137 -0.10 2.76 -3.44
C VAL A 137 0.70 1.76 -2.62
N LYS A 138 2.01 1.96 -2.46
CA LYS A 138 2.86 1.10 -1.63
C LYS A 138 2.34 1.03 -0.18
N PHE A 139 1.97 2.18 0.38
CA PHE A 139 1.39 2.26 1.71
C PHE A 139 0.03 1.58 1.81
N MET A 140 -0.83 1.65 0.79
CA MET A 140 -2.10 0.91 0.76
C MET A 140 -1.86 -0.61 0.90
N ILE A 141 -0.81 -1.16 0.29
CA ILE A 141 -0.48 -2.58 0.37
C ILE A 141 0.14 -2.92 1.72
N GLU A 142 1.19 -2.20 2.12
CA GLU A 142 2.05 -2.56 3.26
C GLU A 142 1.42 -2.22 4.61
N ASN A 143 0.92 -1.00 4.80
CA ASN A 143 0.46 -0.53 6.12
C ASN A 143 -0.85 -1.21 6.55
N TYR A 144 -1.69 -1.58 5.58
CA TYR A 144 -2.93 -2.32 5.83
C TYR A 144 -2.77 -3.84 5.70
N ARG A 145 -1.54 -4.30 5.43
CA ARG A 145 -1.22 -5.71 5.17
C ARG A 145 -2.26 -6.36 4.25
N LEU A 146 -2.56 -5.71 3.14
CA LEU A 146 -3.78 -5.96 2.37
C LEU A 146 -3.94 -7.44 1.98
N GLY A 147 -2.87 -8.08 1.52
CA GLY A 147 -2.85 -9.51 1.20
C GLY A 147 -3.16 -10.41 2.40
N ASP A 148 -2.54 -10.14 3.56
CA ASP A 148 -2.79 -10.90 4.79
C ASP A 148 -4.22 -10.70 5.28
N SER A 149 -4.76 -9.48 5.17
CA SER A 149 -6.13 -9.15 5.56
C SER A 149 -7.15 -9.91 4.72
N PHE A 150 -6.93 -10.08 3.42
CA PHE A 150 -7.78 -10.92 2.57
C PHE A 150 -7.74 -12.40 2.99
N VAL A 151 -6.54 -12.94 3.28
CA VAL A 151 -6.37 -14.34 3.71
C VAL A 151 -7.02 -14.56 5.08
N ALA A 152 -6.80 -13.64 6.02
CA ALA A 152 -7.37 -13.68 7.36
C ALA A 152 -8.89 -13.61 7.32
N ALA A 153 -9.48 -12.64 6.61
CA ALA A 153 -10.93 -12.52 6.44
C ALA A 153 -11.52 -13.77 5.77
N SER A 154 -10.89 -14.28 4.71
CA SER A 154 -11.35 -15.48 4.02
C SER A 154 -11.38 -16.70 4.94
N SER A 155 -10.49 -16.81 5.94
CA SER A 155 -10.48 -17.94 6.87
C SER A 155 -11.79 -18.15 7.66
N TYR A 156 -12.61 -17.10 7.75
CA TYR A 156 -13.93 -17.10 8.41
C TYR A 156 -15.08 -17.57 7.51
N LEU A 157 -14.85 -17.81 6.22
CA LEU A 157 -15.87 -18.34 5.31
C LEU A 157 -15.99 -19.86 5.46
N ASP A 158 -17.23 -20.35 5.41
CA ASP A 158 -17.51 -21.79 5.42
C ASP A 158 -17.21 -22.43 4.06
N GLY A 159 -16.66 -23.64 4.10
CA GLY A 159 -16.27 -24.41 2.91
C GLY A 159 -14.88 -24.05 2.40
N ASN A 160 -14.12 -25.04 1.91
CA ASN A 160 -12.79 -24.80 1.37
C ASN A 160 -12.85 -24.02 0.04
N ASP A 161 -13.80 -24.39 -0.83
CA ASP A 161 -13.90 -23.80 -2.17
C ASP A 161 -14.25 -22.31 -2.13
N ARG A 162 -15.18 -21.92 -1.25
CA ARG A 162 -15.55 -20.51 -1.05
C ARG A 162 -14.39 -19.69 -0.49
N ARG A 163 -13.58 -20.29 0.40
CA ARG A 163 -12.37 -19.66 0.95
C ARG A 163 -11.33 -19.41 -0.12
N VAL A 164 -11.01 -20.43 -0.93
CA VAL A 164 -10.06 -20.32 -2.02
C VAL A 164 -10.54 -19.29 -3.06
N ALA A 165 -11.83 -19.31 -3.40
CA ALA A 165 -12.41 -18.34 -4.32
C ALA A 165 -12.29 -16.90 -3.81
N ALA A 166 -12.63 -16.66 -2.54
CA ALA A 166 -12.50 -15.34 -1.93
C ALA A 166 -11.03 -14.87 -1.87
N VAL A 167 -10.10 -15.75 -1.51
CA VAL A 167 -8.66 -15.43 -1.52
C VAL A 167 -8.21 -15.04 -2.92
N ASN A 168 -8.61 -15.78 -3.96
CA ASN A 168 -8.25 -15.45 -5.34
C ASN A 168 -8.76 -14.08 -5.76
N VAL A 169 -10.02 -13.73 -5.45
CA VAL A 169 -10.57 -12.40 -5.72
C VAL A 169 -9.79 -11.32 -4.96
N GLY A 170 -9.49 -11.55 -3.67
CA GLY A 170 -8.70 -10.62 -2.87
C GLY A 170 -7.27 -10.41 -3.41
N GLN A 171 -6.60 -11.48 -3.86
CA GLN A 171 -5.27 -11.38 -4.45
C GLN A 171 -5.28 -10.61 -5.78
N SER A 172 -6.35 -10.70 -6.57
CA SER A 172 -6.52 -9.87 -7.77
C SER A 172 -6.49 -8.38 -7.43
N ALA A 173 -7.09 -7.94 -6.32
CA ALA A 173 -7.05 -6.53 -5.90
C ALA A 173 -5.61 -6.09 -5.53
N VAL A 174 -4.83 -6.98 -4.90
CA VAL A 174 -3.43 -6.72 -4.58
C VAL A 174 -2.59 -6.63 -5.87
N GLN A 175 -2.86 -7.50 -6.84
CA GLN A 175 -2.19 -7.53 -8.14
C GLN A 175 -2.52 -6.28 -8.98
N ASP A 176 -3.75 -5.78 -8.94
CA ASP A 176 -4.13 -4.51 -9.58
C ASP A 176 -3.28 -3.35 -9.04
N LEU A 177 -3.02 -3.30 -7.72
CA LEU A 177 -2.15 -2.30 -7.11
C LEU A 177 -0.67 -2.50 -7.47
N TYR A 178 -0.17 -3.74 -7.53
CA TYR A 178 1.20 -4.00 -8.01
C TYR A 178 1.39 -3.62 -9.48
N THR A 179 0.37 -3.82 -10.32
CA THR A 179 0.40 -3.40 -11.73
C THR A 179 0.62 -1.88 -11.85
N ILE A 180 0.02 -1.10 -10.95
CA ILE A 180 0.27 0.35 -10.87
C ILE A 180 1.75 0.62 -10.51
N LEU A 181 2.31 -0.12 -9.55
CA LEU A 181 3.71 0.05 -9.10
C LEU A 181 4.72 -0.34 -10.19
N GLU A 182 4.50 -1.45 -10.90
CA GLU A 182 5.36 -1.91 -12.00
C GLU A 182 5.43 -0.87 -13.12
N TYR A 183 4.30 -0.26 -13.43
CA TYR A 183 4.20 0.79 -14.44
C TYR A 183 5.00 2.06 -14.05
N PHE A 184 5.18 2.32 -12.76
CA PHE A 184 6.07 3.36 -12.25
C PHE A 184 7.56 2.98 -12.28
N ASP A 185 7.91 1.71 -12.07
CA ASP A 185 9.30 1.26 -12.07
C ASP A 185 9.94 1.27 -13.47
N ALA A 186 9.15 1.04 -14.52
CA ALA A 186 9.64 1.04 -15.90
C ALA A 186 10.02 2.43 -16.45
N SER A 187 9.64 3.53 -15.77
CA SER A 187 9.48 4.83 -16.42
C SER A 187 10.12 6.03 -15.71
N ASP A 188 11.22 5.85 -14.97
CA ASP A 188 12.10 6.90 -14.40
C ASP A 188 11.85 7.28 -12.91
N VAL A 189 12.94 7.58 -12.18
CA VAL A 189 13.06 7.74 -10.71
C VAL A 189 12.33 8.99 -10.18
N GLN A 190 11.87 9.86 -11.09
CA GLN A 190 11.08 11.03 -10.73
C GLN A 190 9.63 10.61 -10.46
N ASN A 191 9.40 10.24 -9.20
CA ASN A 191 8.10 10.22 -8.52
C ASN A 191 7.16 11.25 -9.18
N LEU A 192 6.00 10.79 -9.68
CA LEU A 192 5.01 11.65 -10.32
C LEU A 192 4.79 12.91 -9.48
N LYS A 193 5.29 14.06 -9.95
CA LYS A 193 4.92 15.34 -9.39
C LYS A 193 3.80 15.89 -10.24
N ILE A 194 2.58 15.71 -9.76
CA ILE A 194 1.37 16.23 -10.40
C ILE A 194 1.37 17.74 -10.14
N GLY A 195 1.92 18.52 -11.07
CA GLY A 195 2.11 19.96 -10.91
C GLY A 195 3.03 20.63 -11.92
N SER A 196 3.75 19.87 -12.75
CA SER A 196 4.61 20.44 -13.79
C SER A 196 4.42 19.69 -15.10
N SER A 197 3.29 19.91 -15.77
CA SER A 197 3.13 19.74 -17.22
C SER A 197 3.59 18.42 -17.86
N SER A 198 3.63 17.30 -17.13
CA SER A 198 4.21 16.06 -17.65
C SER A 198 3.77 14.79 -16.90
N LEU A 199 2.51 14.73 -16.44
CA LEU A 199 1.85 13.44 -16.51
C LEU A 199 1.59 13.21 -17.99
N SER A 200 2.34 12.31 -18.64
CA SER A 200 1.88 11.79 -19.93
C SER A 200 0.48 11.23 -19.68
N SER A 201 -0.54 11.79 -20.33
CA SER A 201 -1.97 11.50 -20.14
C SER A 201 -2.27 10.01 -20.00
N ASP A 202 -1.48 9.19 -20.70
CA ASP A 202 -1.58 7.75 -20.72
C ASP A 202 -1.32 7.14 -19.35
N LYS A 203 -0.34 7.66 -18.59
CA LYS A 203 0.02 7.15 -17.27
C LYS A 203 -1.06 7.42 -16.24
N GLU A 204 -1.63 8.61 -16.26
CA GLU A 204 -2.74 8.97 -15.39
C GLU A 204 -3.93 8.01 -15.60
N SER A 205 -4.24 7.71 -16.86
CA SER A 205 -5.33 6.81 -17.21
C SER A 205 -5.11 5.38 -16.70
N VAL A 206 -3.87 4.87 -16.76
CA VAL A 206 -3.51 3.53 -16.26
C VAL A 206 -3.67 3.46 -14.75
N VAL A 207 -3.18 4.46 -14.02
CA VAL A 207 -3.30 4.54 -12.57
C VAL A 207 -4.77 4.62 -12.15
N LEU A 208 -5.55 5.51 -12.77
CA LEU A 208 -6.97 5.67 -12.44
C LEU A 208 -7.76 4.39 -12.71
N LYS A 209 -7.44 3.67 -13.79
CA LYS A 209 -8.05 2.37 -14.11
C LYS A 209 -7.66 1.30 -13.08
N GLY A 210 -6.39 1.22 -12.68
CA GLY A 210 -5.92 0.29 -11.64
C GLY A 210 -6.59 0.54 -10.29
N LEU A 211 -6.68 1.81 -9.86
CA LEU A 211 -7.37 2.19 -8.62
C LEU A 211 -8.87 1.85 -8.66
N GLU A 212 -9.53 2.04 -9.80
CA GLU A 212 -10.93 1.66 -10.00
C GLU A 212 -11.13 0.15 -10.03
N ALA A 213 -10.26 -0.60 -10.72
CA ALA A 213 -10.28 -2.07 -10.73
C ALA A 213 -10.14 -2.62 -9.31
N THR A 214 -9.16 -2.11 -8.56
CA THR A 214 -8.95 -2.47 -7.15
C THR A 214 -10.22 -2.28 -6.32
N ARG A 215 -10.93 -1.15 -6.47
CA ARG A 215 -12.20 -0.90 -5.75
C ARG A 215 -13.27 -1.94 -6.07
N LYS A 216 -13.48 -2.22 -7.36
CA LYS A 216 -14.48 -3.19 -7.81
C LYS A 216 -14.15 -4.57 -7.29
N THR A 217 -12.90 -4.99 -7.38
CA THR A 217 -12.43 -6.27 -6.87
C THR A 217 -12.59 -6.37 -5.35
N ILE A 218 -12.36 -5.28 -4.60
CA ILE A 218 -12.67 -5.23 -3.16
C ILE A 218 -14.18 -5.38 -2.93
N ASP A 219 -15.03 -4.70 -3.71
CA ASP A 219 -16.49 -4.84 -3.58
C ASP A 219 -16.96 -6.28 -3.87
N ASP A 220 -16.39 -6.93 -4.89
CA ASP A 220 -16.62 -8.34 -5.20
C ASP A 220 -16.17 -9.26 -4.06
N PHE A 221 -15.02 -8.97 -3.43
CA PHE A 221 -14.55 -9.70 -2.25
C PHE A 221 -15.52 -9.53 -1.07
N LEU A 222 -16.00 -8.32 -0.81
CA LEU A 222 -16.93 -8.04 0.28
C LEU A 222 -18.29 -8.72 0.10
N ALA A 223 -18.68 -9.05 -1.14
CA ALA A 223 -19.90 -9.80 -1.42
C ALA A 223 -19.87 -11.25 -0.88
N TYR A 224 -18.69 -11.79 -0.54
CA TYR A 224 -18.57 -13.10 0.10
C TYR A 224 -19.02 -13.11 1.57
N PHE A 225 -19.18 -11.95 2.21
CA PHE A 225 -19.49 -11.85 3.64
C PHE A 225 -20.94 -11.41 3.89
N PRO A 226 -21.51 -11.73 5.07
CA PRO A 226 -22.80 -11.18 5.49
C PRO A 226 -22.78 -9.66 5.46
N GLN A 227 -23.78 -9.06 4.80
CA GLN A 227 -23.82 -7.61 4.61
C GLN A 227 -23.95 -6.85 5.93
N ASP A 228 -24.58 -7.43 6.96
CA ASP A 228 -24.68 -6.81 8.28
C ASP A 228 -23.30 -6.60 8.93
N THR A 229 -22.41 -7.59 8.80
CA THR A 229 -21.02 -7.50 9.29
C THR A 229 -20.25 -6.43 8.50
N VAL A 230 -20.35 -6.46 7.17
CA VAL A 230 -19.69 -5.46 6.30
C VAL A 230 -20.20 -4.05 6.60
N ASN A 231 -21.51 -3.87 6.76
CA ASN A 231 -22.13 -2.58 7.07
C ASN A 231 -21.75 -2.05 8.46
N THR A 232 -21.56 -2.95 9.43
CA THR A 232 -21.05 -2.57 10.76
C THR A 232 -19.66 -1.96 10.67
N VAL A 233 -18.76 -2.58 9.90
CA VAL A 233 -17.41 -2.05 9.69
C VAL A 233 -17.43 -0.78 8.83
N LYS A 234 -18.26 -0.72 7.77
CA LYS A 234 -18.45 0.50 6.97
C LYS A 234 -18.91 1.67 7.83
N ARG A 235 -19.87 1.45 8.74
CA ARG A 235 -20.33 2.48 9.67
C ARG A 235 -19.19 2.99 10.54
N ARG A 236 -18.36 2.11 11.09
CA ARG A 236 -17.17 2.50 11.86
C ARG A 236 -16.24 3.39 11.05
N VAL A 237 -15.94 3.02 9.80
CA VAL A 237 -15.10 3.82 8.89
C VAL A 237 -15.71 5.20 8.65
N THR A 238 -17.02 5.28 8.37
CA THR A 238 -17.74 6.54 8.19
C THR A 238 -17.72 7.41 9.45
N GLU A 239 -17.99 6.83 10.62
CA GLU A 239 -17.96 7.54 11.91
C GLU A 239 -16.57 8.13 12.19
N GLU A 240 -15.51 7.34 11.98
CA GLU A 240 -14.13 7.81 12.13
C GLU A 240 -13.81 8.96 11.15
N ASN A 241 -14.31 8.89 9.91
CA ASN A 241 -14.12 9.97 8.93
C ASN A 241 -14.88 11.24 9.30
N ASP A 242 -16.10 11.11 9.82
CA ASP A 242 -16.91 12.24 10.27
C ASP A 242 -16.30 12.91 11.51
N LEU A 243 -15.73 12.13 12.44
CA LEU A 243 -14.97 12.66 13.57
C LEU A 243 -13.71 13.38 13.09
N ASN A 244 -12.94 12.77 12.19
CA ASN A 244 -11.74 13.40 11.61
C ASN A 244 -12.07 14.74 10.92
N PHE A 245 -13.22 14.83 10.24
CA PHE A 245 -13.68 16.07 9.62
C PHE A 245 -14.06 17.15 10.66
N LYS A 246 -14.75 16.75 11.75
CA LYS A 246 -15.16 17.66 12.82
C LYS A 246 -13.98 18.18 13.64
N GLU A 247 -12.98 17.32 13.89
CA GLU A 247 -11.78 17.60 14.68
C GLU A 247 -10.68 18.30 13.88
N PHE A 248 -10.87 18.46 12.56
CA PHE A 248 -9.89 19.11 11.71
C PHE A 248 -9.73 20.60 12.06
N ASP A 249 -8.52 20.99 12.44
CA ASP A 249 -8.18 22.38 12.74
C ASP A 249 -8.15 23.22 11.45
N ARG A 250 -9.15 24.10 11.29
CA ARG A 250 -9.26 25.02 10.15
C ARG A 250 -8.11 26.03 10.08
N SER A 251 -7.36 26.24 11.17
CA SER A 251 -6.17 27.08 11.16
C SER A 251 -5.05 26.51 10.28
N LEU A 252 -5.07 25.19 10.04
CA LEU A 252 -4.09 24.49 9.20
C LEU A 252 -4.41 24.55 7.69
N GLY A 253 -5.48 25.26 7.30
CA GLY A 253 -5.94 25.46 5.92
C GLY A 253 -7.28 24.78 5.61
N ASP A 254 -7.66 24.77 4.33
CA ASP A 254 -8.88 24.09 3.88
C ASP A 254 -8.67 22.57 3.74
N ILE A 255 -9.75 21.81 3.96
CA ILE A 255 -9.76 20.36 3.73
C ILE A 255 -9.75 20.13 2.21
N VAL A 256 -8.58 19.78 1.68
CA VAL A 256 -8.36 19.57 0.25
C VAL A 256 -9.07 18.31 -0.28
N ASN A 257 -9.33 17.32 0.58
CA ASN A 257 -9.98 16.07 0.22
C ASN A 257 -11.01 15.66 1.29
N PRO A 258 -12.26 16.14 1.19
CA PRO A 258 -13.30 15.82 2.16
C PRO A 258 -13.84 14.39 1.99
N ASN A 259 -14.60 13.92 2.98
CA ASN A 259 -15.17 12.59 3.03
C ASN A 259 -15.92 12.26 1.71
N PRO A 260 -15.67 11.10 1.09
CA PRO A 260 -16.34 10.70 -0.14
C PRO A 260 -17.86 10.79 -0.14
N ALA A 261 -18.50 10.58 1.01
CA ALA A 261 -19.95 10.60 1.18
C ALA A 261 -20.57 12.02 1.16
N GLN A 262 -19.80 13.06 1.44
CA GLN A 262 -20.31 14.44 1.59
C GLN A 262 -20.41 15.22 0.27
N GLN A 263 -20.08 14.58 -0.86
CA GLN A 263 -20.00 15.22 -2.19
C GLN A 263 -20.91 14.57 -3.24
N GLN A 264 -21.86 13.73 -2.81
CA GLN A 264 -22.97 13.24 -3.64
C GLN A 264 -24.17 14.15 -3.46
#